data_AF-A0A947RXR0-F1
#
_entry.id   AF-A0A947RXR0-F1
#
_cell.length_a   1.000
_cell.length_b   1.000
_cell.length_c   1.000
_cell.angle_alpha   90.00
_cell.angle_beta   90.00
_cell.angle_gamma   90.00
#
_symmetry.space_group_name_H-M   'P 1'
#
loop_
_entity.id
_entity.type
_entity.pdbx_description
1 polymer ?
#
loop_
_entity_poly.entity_id
_entity_poly.type
_entity_poly.pdbx_seq_one_letter_code
_entity_poly.pdbx_strand_id
1 'polypeptide(L)'
;MKQVGVFVCTGCDIGAAVNVAGFEDVTDEAGASSFATHPCLCSPEGVAAIQSAIDDGSVDGVVIGACSHRAKIEEFDFDRTKVFTERVSLREQVAWCQPHGEEDTQLLAEDLLRMGVARAARVSTPQPLDETIDRRVMVVGGGLAGLEAAKAAAGMGH
;
A
#
# COMPACT_ATOMS: atom_id res chain seq x y z
N MET A 1 -12.42 -8.93 5.30
CA MET A 1 -13.15 -7.70 4.92
C MET A 1 -14.38 -8.06 4.12
N LYS A 2 -15.47 -7.29 4.25
CA LYS A 2 -16.75 -7.53 3.54
C LYS A 2 -16.86 -6.76 2.22
N GLN A 3 -16.15 -5.64 2.10
CA GLN A 3 -16.16 -4.73 0.96
C GLN A 3 -14.72 -4.31 0.65
N VAL A 4 -14.09 -5.00 -0.30
CA VAL A 4 -12.71 -4.73 -0.72
C VAL A 4 -12.71 -3.83 -1.94
N GLY A 5 -12.25 -2.59 -1.81
CA GLY A 5 -12.04 -1.69 -2.94
C GLY A 5 -10.65 -1.81 -3.53
N VAL A 6 -10.56 -1.87 -4.86
CA VAL A 6 -9.28 -1.92 -5.59
C VAL A 6 -9.01 -0.57 -6.25
N PHE A 7 -7.83 -0.01 -5.98
CA PHE A 7 -7.37 1.24 -6.54
C PHE A 7 -6.05 1.02 -7.29
N VAL A 8 -6.03 1.26 -8.60
CA VAL A 8 -4.84 1.04 -9.44
C VAL A 8 -4.26 2.36 -9.92
N CYS A 9 -2.95 2.51 -9.73
CA CYS A 9 -2.17 3.62 -10.27
C CYS A 9 -1.83 3.34 -11.74
N THR A 10 -2.11 4.27 -12.64
CA THR A 10 -1.78 4.12 -14.08
C THR A 10 -0.48 4.83 -14.48
N GLY A 11 -0.01 5.80 -13.69
CA GLY A 11 1.26 6.46 -13.92
C GLY A 11 2.48 5.63 -13.54
N CYS A 12 3.68 6.22 -13.65
CA CYS A 12 4.96 5.56 -13.39
C CYS A 12 5.14 4.27 -14.22
N ASP A 13 4.83 4.34 -15.51
CA ASP A 13 4.96 3.27 -16.51
C ASP A 13 4.01 2.07 -16.33
N ILE A 14 3.21 2.01 -15.27
CA ILE A 14 2.28 0.89 -15.04
C ILE A 14 1.29 0.78 -16.20
N GLY A 15 0.59 1.87 -16.55
CA GLY A 15 -0.36 1.87 -17.67
C GLY A 15 0.28 1.74 -19.05
N ALA A 16 1.61 1.88 -19.15
CA ALA A 16 2.36 1.62 -20.38
C ALA A 16 2.85 0.17 -20.47
N ALA A 17 2.99 -0.54 -19.35
CA ALA A 17 3.46 -1.91 -19.28
C ALA A 17 2.32 -2.94 -19.36
N VAL A 18 1.15 -2.61 -18.79
CA VAL A 18 0.00 -3.52 -18.64
C VAL A 18 -1.32 -2.85 -19.00
N ASN A 19 -2.29 -3.65 -19.44
CA ASN A 19 -3.64 -3.19 -19.74
C ASN A 19 -4.48 -3.10 -18.47
N VAL A 20 -4.62 -1.88 -17.95
CA VAL A 20 -5.37 -1.60 -16.71
C VAL A 20 -6.87 -1.76 -16.88
N ALA A 21 -7.42 -1.66 -18.11
CA ALA A 21 -8.84 -1.82 -18.35
C ALA A 21 -9.34 -3.25 -18.03
N GLY A 22 -8.48 -4.27 -18.18
CA GLY A 22 -8.82 -5.65 -17.84
C GLY A 22 -8.79 -5.97 -16.35
N PHE A 23 -8.28 -5.07 -15.50
CA PHE A 23 -8.15 -5.35 -14.07
C PHE A 23 -9.49 -5.28 -13.32
N GLU A 24 -10.49 -4.56 -13.85
CA GLU A 24 -11.81 -4.50 -13.23
C GLU A 24 -12.44 -5.89 -13.17
N ASP A 25 -12.59 -6.55 -14.32
CA ASP A 25 -13.15 -7.91 -14.42
C ASP A 25 -12.38 -8.91 -13.55
N VAL A 26 -11.05 -8.86 -13.61
CA VAL A 26 -10.16 -9.76 -12.84
C VAL A 26 -10.35 -9.61 -11.34
N THR A 27 -10.55 -8.38 -10.87
CA THR A 27 -10.68 -8.12 -9.44
C THR A 27 -12.11 -8.35 -8.95
N ASP A 28 -13.12 -8.12 -9.78
CA ASP A 28 -14.50 -8.51 -9.52
C ASP A 28 -14.62 -10.04 -9.36
N GLU A 29 -14.02 -10.82 -10.26
CA GLU A 29 -13.95 -12.28 -10.15
C GLU A 29 -13.24 -12.75 -8.86
N ALA A 30 -12.27 -11.97 -8.37
CA ALA A 30 -11.57 -12.24 -7.12
C ALA A 30 -12.36 -11.81 -5.87
N GLY A 31 -13.50 -11.13 -6.03
CA GLY A 31 -14.40 -10.69 -4.96
C GLY A 31 -14.18 -9.25 -4.48
N ALA A 32 -13.61 -8.38 -5.30
CA ALA A 32 -13.59 -6.94 -5.03
C ALA A 32 -15.01 -6.35 -5.14
N SER A 33 -15.32 -5.35 -4.31
CA SER A 33 -16.62 -4.66 -4.33
C SER A 33 -16.61 -3.39 -5.19
N SER A 34 -15.44 -2.86 -5.50
CA SER A 34 -15.29 -1.67 -6.33
C SER A 34 -13.89 -1.64 -6.96
N PHE A 35 -13.81 -0.99 -8.12
CA PHE A 35 -12.56 -0.78 -8.86
C PHE A 35 -12.46 0.69 -9.28
N ALA A 36 -11.28 1.29 -9.08
CA ALA A 36 -11.00 2.64 -9.53
C ALA A 36 -9.55 2.76 -10.00
N THR A 37 -9.32 3.67 -10.94
CA THR A 37 -7.97 3.99 -11.43
C THR A 37 -7.66 5.46 -11.20
N HIS A 38 -6.37 5.76 -10.99
CA HIS A 38 -5.90 7.14 -10.91
C HIS A 38 -4.49 7.26 -11.48
N PRO A 39 -4.17 8.34 -12.24
CA PRO A 39 -2.82 8.54 -12.77
C PRO A 39 -1.73 8.60 -11.70
N CYS A 40 -2.05 9.11 -10.51
CA CYS A 40 -1.11 9.25 -9.41
C CYS A 40 -1.82 9.05 -8.08
N LEU A 41 -1.92 7.80 -7.59
CA LEU A 41 -2.65 7.52 -6.34
C LEU A 41 -2.01 8.16 -5.10
N CYS A 42 -0.69 8.41 -5.11
CA CYS A 42 0.00 9.06 -4.00
C CYS A 42 -0.04 10.61 -4.05
N SER A 43 -0.75 11.19 -5.02
CA SER A 43 -1.07 12.62 -5.00
C SER A 43 -2.14 12.91 -3.94
N PRO A 44 -2.24 14.16 -3.45
CA PRO A 44 -3.30 14.54 -2.50
C PRO A 44 -4.72 14.18 -2.99
N GLU A 45 -4.98 14.32 -4.29
CA GLU A 45 -6.27 13.97 -4.90
C GLU A 45 -6.51 12.45 -4.90
N GLY A 46 -5.49 11.65 -5.24
CA GLY A 46 -5.58 10.20 -5.21
C GLY A 46 -5.78 9.63 -3.81
N VAL A 47 -5.04 10.16 -2.82
CA VAL A 47 -5.19 9.78 -1.41
C VAL A 47 -6.57 10.18 -0.90
N ALA A 48 -7.05 11.39 -1.22
CA ALA A 48 -8.38 11.85 -0.84
C ALA A 48 -9.50 10.98 -1.42
N ALA A 49 -9.36 10.50 -2.66
CA ALA A 49 -10.34 9.60 -3.26
C ALA A 49 -10.45 8.26 -2.50
N ILE A 50 -9.31 7.67 -2.11
CA ILE A 50 -9.29 6.44 -1.29
C ILE A 50 -9.87 6.73 0.10
N GLN A 51 -9.46 7.83 0.73
CA GLN A 51 -9.91 8.22 2.07
C GLN A 51 -11.43 8.46 2.11
N SER A 52 -12.00 9.11 1.09
CA SER A 52 -13.46 9.30 0.98
C SER A 52 -14.18 7.95 0.94
N ALA A 53 -13.69 7.00 0.13
CA ALA A 53 -14.30 5.68 0.05
C ALA A 53 -14.29 4.94 1.40
N ILE A 54 -13.22 5.10 2.18
CA ILE A 54 -13.11 4.55 3.55
C ILE A 54 -14.10 5.25 4.50
N ASP A 55 -14.13 6.58 4.51
CA ASP A 55 -14.94 7.35 5.45
C ASP A 55 -16.45 7.23 5.18
N ASP A 56 -16.84 7.11 3.91
CA ASP A 56 -18.22 6.86 3.49
C ASP A 56 -18.68 5.41 3.80
N GLY A 57 -17.76 4.55 4.28
CA GLY A 57 -18.03 3.16 4.61
C GLY A 57 -18.31 2.29 3.38
N SER A 58 -17.89 2.74 2.19
CA SER A 58 -18.04 1.98 0.95
C SER A 58 -17.07 0.80 0.86
N VAL A 59 -15.97 0.86 1.62
CA VAL A 59 -14.93 -0.16 1.69
C VAL A 59 -14.45 -0.34 3.14
N ASP A 60 -14.24 -1.58 3.55
CA ASP A 60 -13.60 -1.96 4.82
C ASP A 60 -12.24 -2.66 4.61
N GLY A 61 -11.88 -2.92 3.35
CA GLY A 61 -10.54 -3.29 2.89
C GLY A 61 -10.17 -2.54 1.61
N VAL A 62 -8.91 -2.17 1.48
CA VAL A 62 -8.39 -1.44 0.32
C VAL A 62 -7.19 -2.19 -0.25
N VAL A 63 -7.21 -2.45 -1.55
CA VAL A 63 -6.08 -3.01 -2.30
C VAL A 63 -5.55 -1.91 -3.21
N ILE A 64 -4.27 -1.57 -3.06
CA ILE A 64 -3.64 -0.51 -3.86
C ILE A 64 -2.60 -1.12 -4.79
N GLY A 65 -2.94 -1.19 -6.08
CA GLY A 65 -2.04 -1.60 -7.15
C GLY A 65 -1.19 -0.43 -7.62
N ALA A 66 0.02 -0.27 -7.10
CA ALA A 66 0.87 0.88 -7.40
C ALA A 66 2.37 0.54 -7.23
N CYS A 67 3.13 1.45 -6.62
CA CYS A 67 4.50 1.21 -6.20
C CYS A 67 4.58 0.32 -4.96
N SER A 68 5.77 -0.23 -4.73
CA SER A 68 6.11 -1.09 -3.59
C SER A 68 5.57 -0.56 -2.27
N HIS A 69 5.19 -1.48 -1.38
CA HIS A 69 4.79 -1.18 0.01
C HIS A 69 5.90 -0.47 0.82
N ARG A 70 7.14 -0.46 0.34
CA ARG A 70 8.28 0.24 0.94
C ARG A 70 8.39 1.70 0.50
N ALA A 71 7.62 2.09 -0.51
CA ALA A 71 7.57 3.45 -1.03
C ALA A 71 6.24 4.09 -0.62
N LYS A 72 6.26 5.41 -0.45
CA LYS A 72 5.05 6.21 -0.19
C LYS A 72 4.26 5.75 1.05
N ILE A 73 5.01 5.34 2.08
CA ILE A 73 4.43 4.77 3.31
C ILE A 73 3.53 5.80 3.99
N GLU A 74 3.97 7.05 4.06
CA GLU A 74 3.22 8.13 4.71
C GLU A 74 1.92 8.46 3.96
N GLU A 75 1.94 8.47 2.62
CA GLU A 75 0.76 8.81 1.82
C GLU A 75 -0.34 7.75 1.85
N PHE A 76 0.00 6.49 2.17
CA PHE A 76 -0.96 5.38 2.23
C PHE A 76 -1.15 4.83 3.66
N ASP A 77 -0.75 5.56 4.70
CA ASP A 77 -0.96 5.18 6.10
C ASP A 77 -2.37 5.58 6.55
N PHE A 78 -3.37 4.87 6.04
CA PHE A 78 -4.75 5.01 6.47
C PHE A 78 -4.95 4.40 7.86
N ASP A 79 -5.99 4.85 8.57
CA ASP A 79 -6.32 4.35 9.90
C ASP A 79 -6.57 2.84 9.87
N ARG A 80 -5.57 2.09 10.36
CA ARG A 80 -5.55 0.63 10.35
C ARG A 80 -6.61 0.00 11.25
N THR A 81 -7.25 0.79 12.11
CA THR A 81 -8.39 0.34 12.93
C THR A 81 -9.71 0.40 12.17
N LYS A 82 -9.77 1.18 11.08
CA LYS A 82 -10.96 1.33 10.24
C LYS A 82 -10.89 0.51 8.96
N VAL A 83 -9.69 0.40 8.38
CA VAL A 83 -9.50 -0.26 7.08
C VAL A 83 -8.23 -1.11 7.06
N PHE A 84 -8.31 -2.29 6.45
CA PHE A 84 -7.10 -3.03 6.10
C PHE A 84 -6.59 -2.57 4.73
N THR A 85 -5.33 -2.16 4.66
CA THR A 85 -4.69 -1.72 3.41
C THR A 85 -3.69 -2.76 2.93
N GLU A 86 -3.93 -3.34 1.76
CA GLU A 86 -3.02 -4.23 1.04
C GLU A 86 -2.31 -3.47 -0.08
N ARG A 87 -1.00 -3.68 -0.20
CA ARG A 87 -0.15 -3.00 -1.18
C ARG A 87 0.34 -4.00 -2.23
N VAL A 88 -0.11 -3.83 -3.47
CA VAL A 88 0.29 -4.66 -4.61
C VAL A 88 1.27 -3.88 -5.49
N SER A 89 2.48 -4.43 -5.66
CA SER A 89 3.60 -3.72 -6.30
C SER A 89 3.62 -3.89 -7.82
N LEU A 90 2.72 -3.22 -8.54
CA LEU A 90 2.66 -3.27 -10.00
C LEU A 90 3.82 -2.55 -10.70
N ARG A 91 4.50 -1.60 -10.02
CA ARG A 91 5.64 -0.90 -10.62
C ARG A 91 6.93 -1.72 -10.54
N GLU A 92 7.47 -1.90 -9.33
CA GLU A 92 8.79 -2.52 -9.13
C GLU A 92 8.81 -4.03 -9.39
N GLN A 93 7.67 -4.73 -9.26
CA GLN A 93 7.58 -6.18 -9.43
C GLN A 93 6.86 -6.60 -10.73
N VAL A 94 6.43 -5.64 -11.56
CA VAL A 94 5.88 -5.93 -12.89
C VAL A 94 6.47 -4.97 -13.91
N ALA A 95 6.03 -3.71 -13.95
CA ALA A 95 6.36 -2.77 -15.02
C ALA A 95 7.86 -2.55 -15.23
N TRP A 96 8.65 -2.51 -14.16
CA TRP A 96 10.09 -2.23 -14.24
C TRP A 96 11.00 -3.46 -14.31
N CYS A 97 10.45 -4.67 -14.19
CA CYS A 97 11.24 -5.89 -14.23
C CYS A 97 10.78 -6.91 -15.28
N GLN A 98 9.64 -6.68 -15.93
CA GLN A 98 9.13 -7.50 -17.03
C GLN A 98 9.04 -6.69 -18.33
N PRO A 99 9.09 -7.34 -19.51
CA PRO A 99 8.91 -6.65 -20.78
C PRO A 99 7.48 -6.10 -20.90
N HIS A 100 7.35 -4.88 -21.41
CA HIS A 100 6.05 -4.22 -21.56
C HIS A 100 5.19 -4.89 -22.63
N GLY A 101 3.88 -4.99 -22.38
CA GLY A 101 2.91 -5.46 -23.38
C GLY A 101 2.94 -6.96 -23.68
N GLU A 102 3.78 -7.73 -22.99
CA GLU A 102 3.78 -9.20 -23.07
C GLU A 102 2.62 -9.80 -22.28
N GLU A 103 2.09 -10.92 -22.76
CA GLU A 103 0.99 -11.65 -22.10
C GLU A 103 1.36 -12.07 -20.68
N ASP A 104 2.58 -12.59 -20.48
CA ASP A 104 3.08 -13.01 -19.16
C ASP A 104 3.17 -11.83 -18.17
N THR A 105 3.47 -10.63 -18.65
CA THR A 105 3.52 -9.42 -17.81
C THR A 105 2.12 -9.02 -17.35
N GLN A 106 1.13 -9.12 -18.24
CA GLN A 106 -0.27 -8.90 -17.90
C GLN A 106 -0.77 -9.93 -16.89
N LEU A 107 -0.54 -11.22 -17.15
CA LEU A 107 -0.94 -12.31 -16.26
C LEU A 107 -0.31 -12.17 -14.86
N LEU A 108 0.96 -11.78 -14.78
CA LEU A 108 1.62 -11.51 -13.51
C LEU A 108 0.95 -10.38 -12.73
N ALA A 109 0.62 -9.26 -13.38
CA ALA A 109 -0.07 -8.15 -12.71
C ALA A 109 -1.45 -8.55 -12.20
N GLU A 110 -2.20 -9.27 -13.02
CA GLU A 110 -3.53 -9.78 -12.68
C GLU A 110 -3.47 -10.75 -11.49
N ASP A 111 -2.54 -11.70 -11.49
CA ASP A 111 -2.38 -12.65 -10.39
C ASP A 111 -1.99 -11.96 -9.08
N LEU A 112 -1.10 -10.95 -9.14
CA LEU A 112 -0.77 -10.16 -7.97
C LEU A 112 -1.98 -9.39 -7.41
N LEU A 113 -2.85 -8.87 -8.27
CA LEU A 113 -4.10 -8.24 -7.86
C LEU A 113 -5.07 -9.26 -7.27
N ARG A 114 -5.27 -10.42 -7.91
CA ARG A 114 -6.09 -11.53 -7.37
C ARG A 114 -5.62 -11.94 -5.97
N MET A 115 -4.31 -12.09 -5.79
CA MET A 115 -3.70 -12.40 -4.49
C MET A 115 -3.95 -11.31 -3.46
N GLY A 116 -3.81 -10.04 -3.84
CA GLY A 116 -4.08 -8.89 -2.98
C GLY A 116 -5.53 -8.85 -2.50
N VAL A 117 -6.49 -9.02 -3.42
CA VAL A 117 -7.91 -9.08 -3.11
C VAL A 117 -8.23 -10.27 -2.21
N ALA A 118 -7.73 -11.46 -2.55
CA ALA A 118 -7.94 -12.67 -1.75
C ALA A 118 -7.41 -12.52 -0.31
N ARG A 119 -6.27 -11.86 -0.13
CA ARG A 119 -5.72 -11.53 1.19
C ARG A 119 -6.61 -10.53 1.93
N ALA A 120 -6.93 -9.40 1.31
CA ALA A 120 -7.78 -8.38 1.93
C ALA A 120 -9.15 -8.92 2.34
N ALA A 121 -9.76 -9.80 1.54
CA ALA A 121 -11.03 -10.44 1.84
C ALA A 121 -10.98 -11.29 3.14
N ARG A 122 -9.85 -11.92 3.45
CA ARG A 122 -9.71 -12.86 4.58
C ARG A 122 -9.07 -12.27 5.83
N VAL A 123 -8.37 -11.15 5.71
CA VAL A 123 -7.73 -10.50 6.86
C VAL A 123 -8.77 -9.79 7.72
N SER A 124 -8.57 -9.86 9.04
CA SER A 124 -9.26 -9.05 10.04
C SER A 124 -8.42 -7.84 10.40
N THR A 125 -9.08 -6.75 10.79
CA THR A 125 -8.43 -5.53 11.27
C THR A 125 -7.46 -5.85 12.42
N PRO A 126 -6.18 -5.45 12.33
CA PRO A 126 -5.23 -5.68 13.42
C PRO A 126 -5.62 -4.82 14.63
N GLN A 127 -5.51 -5.39 15.82
CA GLN A 127 -5.59 -4.62 17.06
C GLN A 127 -4.20 -4.05 17.37
N PRO A 128 -4.08 -2.74 17.64
CA PRO A 128 -2.83 -2.16 18.12
C PRO A 128 -2.35 -2.90 19.36
N LEU A 129 -1.06 -3.22 19.40
CA LEU A 129 -0.44 -3.82 20.57
C LEU A 129 -0.30 -2.72 21.64
N ASP A 130 -1.00 -2.88 22.75
CA ASP A 130 -0.89 -1.99 23.92
C ASP A 130 0.23 -2.48 24.84
N GLU A 131 1.47 -2.15 24.46
CA GLU A 131 2.66 -2.45 25.25
C GLU A 131 3.36 -1.18 25.72
N THR A 132 3.97 -1.27 26.90
CA THR A 132 4.76 -0.17 27.45
C THR A 132 6.07 -0.06 26.69
N ILE A 133 6.24 1.05 25.98
CA ILE A 133 7.50 1.37 25.29
C ILE A 133 8.55 1.76 26.34
N ASP A 134 9.68 1.04 26.37
CA ASP A 134 10.85 1.45 27.17
C ASP A 134 11.41 2.75 26.60
N ARG A 135 11.56 3.76 27.46
CA ARG A 135 12.04 5.08 27.06
C ARG A 135 13.57 5.16 26.96
N ARG A 136 14.30 4.13 27.39
CA ARG A 136 15.76 4.06 27.31
C ARG A 136 16.22 3.89 25.87
N VAL A 137 17.08 4.78 25.42
CA VAL A 137 17.69 4.74 24.08
C VAL A 137 19.06 4.08 24.14
N MET A 138 19.29 3.07 23.28
CA MET A 138 20.61 2.47 23.09
C MET A 138 21.26 3.01 21.82
N VAL A 139 22.41 3.66 21.94
CA VAL A 139 23.23 4.10 20.81
C VAL A 139 24.39 3.13 20.60
N VAL A 140 24.48 2.56 19.39
CA VAL A 140 25.54 1.62 19.02
C VAL A 140 26.60 2.33 18.19
N GLY A 141 27.77 2.55 18.80
CA GLY A 141 28.94 3.19 18.17
C GLY A 141 29.27 4.55 18.80
N GLY A 142 30.53 4.74 19.23
CA GLY A 142 31.02 5.93 19.93
C GLY A 142 31.70 6.99 19.05
N GLY A 143 31.41 7.00 17.74
CA GLY A 143 31.89 8.05 16.83
C GLY A 143 31.09 9.35 16.95
N LEU A 144 31.44 10.37 16.15
CA LEU A 144 30.76 11.68 16.17
C LEU A 144 29.24 11.56 16.02
N ALA A 145 28.76 10.75 15.07
CA ALA A 145 27.32 10.53 14.87
C ALA A 145 26.63 9.89 16.09
N GLY A 146 27.29 8.93 16.76
CA GLY A 146 26.74 8.28 17.94
C GLY A 146 26.74 9.19 19.17
N LEU A 147 27.79 9.99 19.37
CA LEU A 147 27.85 10.95 20.47
C LEU A 147 26.80 12.05 20.31
N GLU A 148 26.60 12.58 19.10
CA GLU A 148 25.54 13.57 18.85
C GLU A 148 24.14 12.97 19.01
N ALA A 149 23.93 11.73 18.54
CA ALA A 149 22.65 11.02 18.76
C ALA A 149 22.36 10.79 20.24
N ALA A 150 23.35 10.34 21.03
CA ALA A 150 23.20 10.13 22.47
C ALA A 150 22.93 11.44 23.22
N LYS A 151 23.63 12.52 22.85
CA LYS A 151 23.42 13.85 23.42
C LYS A 151 22.04 14.42 23.08
N ALA A 152 21.57 14.24 21.85
CA ALA A 152 20.23 14.67 21.43
C ALA A 152 19.13 13.90 22.17
N ALA A 153 19.26 12.57 22.30
CA ALA A 153 18.33 11.75 23.07
C ALA A 153 18.26 12.19 24.53
N ALA A 154 19.41 12.37 25.19
CA ALA A 154 19.48 12.87 26.56
C ALA A 154 18.87 14.28 26.70
N GLY A 155 19.08 15.17 25.71
CA GLY A 155 18.49 16.51 25.69
C GLY A 155 16.96 16.53 25.59
N MET A 156 16.36 15.49 25.03
CA MET A 156 14.90 15.28 24.97
C MET A 156 14.35 14.56 26.23
N GLY A 157 15.21 14.20 27.19
CA GLY A 157 14.81 13.53 28.42
C GLY A 157 14.62 12.01 28.29
N HIS A 158 15.24 11.39 27.29
CA HIS A 158 15.36 9.94 27.18
C HIS A 158 16.57 9.39 27.93
#